data_AF-A0A6B2UDH3-F1
#
_entry.id   AF-A0A6B2UDH3-F1
#
_cell.length_a   1.000
_cell.length_b   1.000
_cell.length_c   1.000
_cell.angle_alpha   90.00
_cell.angle_beta   90.00
_cell.angle_gamma   90.00
#
_symmetry.space_group_name_H-M   'P 1'
#
loop_
_entity.id
_entity.type
_entity.pdbx_description
1 polymer ?
#
loop_
_entity_poly.entity_id
_entity_poly.type
_entity_poly.pdbx_seq_one_letter_code
_entity_poly.pdbx_strand_id
1 'polypeptide(L)'
;MNTPVPPPHPFLDHPLPLAFAHRGGAADGLENTETAFRRAVRLGYTYLETDVHTTADGELLAFHDATLDRVTDSGGALAELPWAAVREARVGGTERVPRFADLLDAFPRARWNVDVKAESALGPLIELVRRRDAWDRICLGSFSERRVARARRLAGPRLATSLGTGGALALRLR
;
A
#
# COMPACT_ATOMS: atom_id res chain seq x y z
N MET A 1 38.78 -0.51 7.63
CA MET A 1 38.06 -1.81 7.60
C MET A 1 36.78 -1.58 6.81
N ASN A 2 36.64 -2.20 5.64
CA ASN A 2 35.40 -2.11 4.84
C ASN A 2 34.37 -3.03 5.49
N THR A 3 33.41 -2.46 6.21
CA THR A 3 32.25 -3.22 6.69
C THR A 3 31.49 -3.72 5.46
N PRO A 4 31.21 -5.02 5.32
CA PRO A 4 30.41 -5.51 4.20
C PRO A 4 29.06 -4.82 4.21
N VAL A 5 28.64 -4.24 3.08
CA VAL A 5 27.29 -3.72 2.93
C VAL A 5 26.34 -4.92 3.00
N PRO A 6 25.36 -4.94 3.92
CA PRO A 6 24.40 -6.05 3.97
C PRO A 6 23.66 -6.14 2.62
N PRO A 7 23.29 -7.37 2.19
CA PRO A 7 22.56 -7.54 0.95
C PRO A 7 21.27 -6.73 0.99
N PRO A 8 20.83 -6.16 -0.15
CA PRO A 8 19.58 -5.42 -0.22
C PRO A 8 18.42 -6.33 0.21
N HIS A 9 17.41 -5.74 0.85
CA HIS A 9 16.17 -6.46 1.14
C HIS A 9 15.60 -7.06 -0.16
N PRO A 10 14.99 -8.26 -0.16
CA PRO A 10 14.44 -8.88 -1.38
C PRO A 10 13.44 -8.02 -2.18
N PHE A 11 12.79 -7.08 -1.48
CA PHE A 11 11.96 -6.04 -2.10
C PHE A 11 12.76 -5.09 -3.00
N LEU A 12 13.99 -4.76 -2.64
CA LEU A 12 14.88 -3.82 -3.34
C LEU A 12 15.92 -4.54 -4.23
N ASP A 13 15.86 -5.87 -4.31
CA ASP A 13 16.79 -6.68 -5.09
C ASP A 13 16.47 -6.60 -6.60
N HIS A 14 16.88 -5.49 -7.22
CA HIS A 14 16.73 -5.23 -8.65
C HIS A 14 17.89 -4.38 -9.18
N PRO A 15 18.47 -4.70 -10.35
CA PRO A 15 19.69 -4.05 -10.85
C PRO A 15 19.45 -2.68 -11.53
N LEU A 16 18.20 -2.30 -11.77
CA LEU A 16 17.79 -1.06 -12.47
C LEU A 16 16.88 -0.21 -11.58
N PRO A 17 16.68 1.09 -11.91
CA PRO A 17 15.70 1.92 -11.24
C PRO A 17 14.32 1.24 -11.14
N LEU A 18 13.72 1.34 -9.96
CA LEU A 18 12.42 0.74 -9.68
C LEU A 18 11.30 1.71 -10.09
N ALA A 19 10.55 1.33 -11.12
CA ALA A 19 9.36 2.08 -11.54
C ALA A 19 8.12 1.57 -10.78
N PHE A 20 7.47 2.45 -10.03
CA PHE A 20 6.26 2.16 -9.27
C PHE A 20 5.04 2.70 -10.01
N ALA A 21 4.03 1.86 -10.23
CA ALA A 21 2.74 2.31 -10.72
C ALA A 21 1.93 2.92 -9.56
N HIS A 22 2.09 4.23 -9.34
CA HIS A 22 1.39 4.99 -8.30
C HIS A 22 -0.13 4.83 -8.43
N ARG A 23 -0.76 4.25 -7.40
CA ARG A 23 -2.19 3.87 -7.37
C ARG A 23 -2.66 3.05 -8.58
N GLY A 24 -1.78 2.19 -9.10
CA GLY A 24 -2.03 1.39 -10.30
C GLY A 24 -1.88 2.17 -11.62
N GLY A 25 -1.25 3.35 -11.59
CA GLY A 25 -0.94 4.15 -12.77
C GLY A 25 -1.93 5.28 -13.08
N ALA A 26 -2.98 5.45 -12.26
CA ALA A 26 -3.93 6.58 -12.11
C ALA A 26 -4.42 7.39 -13.35
N ALA A 27 -4.07 7.02 -14.58
CA ALA A 27 -4.22 7.86 -15.77
C ALA A 27 -5.68 8.06 -16.24
N ASP A 28 -6.61 7.24 -15.76
CA ASP A 28 -8.00 7.22 -16.23
C ASP A 28 -9.02 7.50 -15.11
N GLY A 29 -8.59 8.07 -13.97
CA GLY A 29 -9.49 8.33 -12.82
C GLY A 29 -9.94 7.07 -12.05
N LEU A 30 -9.43 5.89 -12.42
CA LEU A 30 -9.70 4.61 -11.77
C LEU A 30 -8.59 4.22 -10.77
N GLU A 31 -8.06 5.20 -10.04
CA GLU A 31 -6.99 4.98 -9.07
C GLU A 31 -7.34 3.89 -8.05
N ASN A 32 -6.34 3.10 -7.63
CA ASN A 32 -6.49 2.02 -6.65
C ASN A 32 -7.55 0.95 -7.01
N THR A 33 -7.86 0.75 -8.29
CA THR A 33 -8.75 -0.34 -8.77
C THR A 33 -7.96 -1.52 -9.32
N GLU A 34 -8.53 -2.73 -9.27
CA GLU A 34 -7.90 -3.90 -9.90
C GLU A 34 -7.65 -3.67 -11.40
N THR A 35 -8.57 -3.00 -12.10
CA THR A 35 -8.41 -2.65 -13.52
C THR A 35 -7.18 -1.79 -13.77
N ALA A 36 -6.91 -0.78 -12.93
CA ALA A 36 -5.70 0.05 -13.02
C ALA A 36 -4.44 -0.80 -12.80
N PHE A 37 -4.40 -1.60 -11.73
CA PHE A 37 -3.25 -2.48 -11.45
C PHE A 37 -3.00 -3.49 -12.56
N ARG A 38 -4.05 -4.09 -13.12
CA ARG A 38 -3.94 -5.02 -14.25
C ARG A 38 -3.39 -4.34 -15.49
N ARG A 39 -3.78 -3.08 -15.75
CA ARG A 39 -3.20 -2.28 -16.83
C ARG A 39 -1.72 -2.02 -16.58
N ALA A 40 -1.33 -1.59 -15.38
CA ALA A 40 0.07 -1.35 -15.04
C ALA A 40 0.93 -2.61 -15.24
N VAL A 41 0.46 -3.77 -14.78
CA VAL A 41 1.18 -5.04 -14.97
C VAL A 41 1.30 -5.40 -16.46
N ARG A 42 0.26 -5.17 -17.29
CA ARG A 42 0.35 -5.38 -18.74
C ARG A 42 1.37 -4.46 -19.43
N LEU A 43 1.63 -3.28 -18.87
CA LEU A 43 2.65 -2.35 -19.35
C LEU A 43 4.07 -2.73 -18.89
N GLY A 44 4.22 -3.79 -18.09
CA GLY A 44 5.51 -4.31 -17.62
C GLY A 44 5.91 -3.86 -16.22
N TYR A 45 5.04 -3.14 -15.49
CA TYR A 45 5.32 -2.80 -14.09
C TYR A 45 5.33 -4.06 -13.21
N THR A 46 6.41 -4.25 -12.47
CA THR A 46 6.57 -5.31 -11.46
C THR A 46 6.43 -4.78 -10.04
N TYR A 47 6.53 -3.45 -9.86
CA TYR A 47 6.29 -2.73 -8.63
C TYR A 47 5.02 -1.89 -8.75
N LEU A 48 4.07 -2.16 -7.86
CA LEU A 48 2.82 -1.45 -7.74
C LEU A 48 2.85 -0.62 -6.47
N GLU A 49 2.16 0.51 -6.49
CA GLU A 49 1.99 1.34 -5.30
C GLU A 49 0.51 1.54 -5.04
N THR A 50 0.15 1.52 -3.76
CA THR A 50 -1.21 1.72 -3.30
C THR A 50 -1.22 2.40 -1.94
N ASP A 51 -2.37 2.98 -1.63
CA ASP A 51 -2.69 3.52 -0.32
C ASP A 51 -3.63 2.57 0.40
N VAL A 52 -3.54 2.47 1.73
CA VAL A 52 -4.48 1.66 2.52
C VAL A 52 -5.13 2.39 3.69
N HIS A 53 -6.43 2.13 3.83
CA HIS A 53 -7.31 2.50 4.96
C HIS A 53 -8.07 1.26 5.45
N THR A 54 -8.83 1.42 6.52
CA THR A 54 -9.77 0.39 6.98
C THR A 54 -11.19 0.92 7.10
N THR A 55 -12.16 0.03 6.90
CA THR A 55 -13.55 0.25 7.27
C THR A 55 -13.75 0.25 8.78
N ALA A 56 -14.95 0.60 9.26
CA ALA A 56 -15.34 0.55 10.67
C ALA A 56 -15.23 -0.87 11.28
N ASP A 57 -15.46 -1.89 10.46
CA ASP A 57 -15.34 -3.32 10.80
C ASP A 57 -13.96 -3.91 10.48
N GLY A 58 -12.98 -3.07 10.13
CA GLY A 58 -11.56 -3.43 10.04
C GLY A 58 -11.11 -4.07 8.72
N GLU A 59 -11.92 -4.04 7.67
CA GLU A 59 -11.55 -4.51 6.34
C GLU A 59 -10.51 -3.58 5.71
N LEU A 60 -9.41 -4.13 5.20
CA LEU A 60 -8.28 -3.36 4.67
C LEU A 60 -8.49 -3.07 3.18
N LEU A 61 -8.64 -1.79 2.84
CA LEU A 61 -9.00 -1.35 1.49
C LEU A 61 -7.82 -0.69 0.79
N ALA A 62 -7.75 -0.85 -0.53
CA ALA A 62 -6.87 -0.06 -1.38
C ALA A 62 -7.58 1.26 -1.73
N PHE A 63 -7.26 2.35 -1.02
CA PHE A 63 -7.94 3.62 -1.18
C PHE A 63 -7.09 4.77 -0.61
N HIS A 64 -7.09 5.94 -1.24
CA HIS A 64 -6.23 7.06 -0.83
C HIS A 64 -6.83 7.94 0.26
N ASP A 65 -8.04 8.45 0.03
CA ASP A 65 -8.64 9.44 0.92
C ASP A 65 -9.30 8.79 2.13
N ALA A 66 -9.51 9.58 3.19
CA ALA A 66 -10.25 9.10 4.36
C ALA A 66 -11.76 8.94 4.08
N THR A 67 -12.26 9.51 2.98
CA THR A 67 -13.67 9.50 2.60
C THR A 67 -13.86 9.10 1.15
N LEU A 68 -15.03 8.56 0.81
CA LEU A 68 -15.33 8.01 -0.53
C LEU A 68 -15.55 9.07 -1.62
N ASP A 69 -15.77 10.33 -1.21
CA ASP A 69 -16.42 11.39 -1.98
C ASP A 69 -15.69 11.80 -3.28
N ARG A 70 -14.35 11.77 -3.29
CA ARG A 70 -13.60 12.33 -4.43
C ARG A 70 -13.66 11.45 -5.67
N VAL A 71 -13.60 10.14 -5.50
CA VAL A 71 -13.35 9.20 -6.61
C VAL A 71 -14.46 8.18 -6.81
N THR A 72 -15.45 8.13 -5.92
CA THR A 72 -16.56 7.19 -6.03
C THR A 72 -17.90 7.89 -6.25
N ASP A 73 -18.90 7.10 -6.60
CA ASP A 73 -20.32 7.48 -6.64
C ASP A 73 -21.00 7.52 -5.25
N SER A 74 -20.24 7.32 -4.18
CA SER A 74 -20.70 7.22 -2.80
C SER A 74 -19.94 8.22 -1.91
N GLY A 75 -20.42 8.44 -0.69
CA GLY A 75 -19.81 9.38 0.26
C GLY A 75 -19.69 8.81 1.67
N GLY A 76 -18.92 9.50 2.51
CA GLY A 76 -18.75 9.19 3.92
C GLY A 76 -17.35 8.71 4.28
N ALA A 77 -17.04 8.79 5.57
CA ALA A 77 -15.73 8.43 6.11
C ALA A 77 -15.57 6.91 6.18
N LEU A 78 -14.46 6.39 5.64
CA LEU A 78 -14.17 4.96 5.65
C LEU A 78 -14.20 4.37 7.07
N ALA A 79 -13.67 5.11 8.04
CA ALA A 79 -13.62 4.69 9.44
C ALA A 79 -15.00 4.56 10.11
N GLU A 80 -16.07 5.05 9.48
CA GLU A 80 -17.44 5.04 10.00
C GLU A 80 -18.37 4.09 9.21
N LEU A 81 -17.90 3.57 8.07
CA LEU A 81 -18.69 2.71 7.19
C LEU A 81 -18.27 1.24 7.35
N PRO A 82 -19.22 0.27 7.43
CA PRO A 82 -18.90 -1.15 7.35
C PRO A 82 -18.52 -1.54 5.92
N TRP A 83 -17.76 -2.63 5.76
CA TRP A 83 -17.38 -3.15 4.44
C TRP A 83 -18.59 -3.41 3.53
N ALA A 84 -19.69 -3.89 4.10
CA ALA A 84 -20.93 -4.13 3.36
C ALA A 84 -21.46 -2.87 2.64
N ALA A 85 -21.21 -1.68 3.17
CA ALA A 85 -21.55 -0.42 2.51
C ALA A 85 -20.48 -0.03 1.48
N VAL A 86 -19.19 -0.08 1.86
CA VAL A 86 -18.09 0.37 0.99
C VAL A 86 -17.97 -0.48 -0.28
N ARG A 87 -18.26 -1.78 -0.22
CA ARG A 87 -18.18 -2.67 -1.39
C ARG A 87 -19.17 -2.32 -2.51
N GLU A 88 -20.22 -1.56 -2.20
CA GLU A 88 -21.21 -1.13 -3.18
C GLU A 88 -20.79 0.15 -3.91
N ALA A 89 -19.84 0.91 -3.35
CA ALA A 89 -19.28 2.09 -4.01
C ALA A 89 -18.56 1.74 -5.32
N ARG A 90 -18.62 2.65 -6.29
CA ARG A 90 -17.94 2.52 -7.58
C ARG A 90 -16.98 3.67 -7.84
N VAL A 91 -15.70 3.35 -7.97
CA VAL A 91 -14.66 4.26 -8.44
C VAL A 91 -14.93 4.60 -9.91
N GLY A 92 -15.02 5.90 -10.22
CA GLY A 92 -15.36 6.38 -11.57
C GLY A 92 -16.74 5.90 -12.06
N GLY A 93 -17.63 5.47 -11.17
CA GLY A 93 -18.94 4.92 -11.51
C GLY A 93 -18.91 3.50 -12.10
N THR A 94 -17.74 2.86 -12.21
CA THR A 94 -17.61 1.56 -12.89
C THR A 94 -16.92 0.48 -12.06
N GLU A 95 -15.85 0.83 -11.34
CA GLU A 95 -14.96 -0.15 -10.71
C GLU A 95 -15.22 -0.27 -9.20
N ARG A 96 -15.03 -1.46 -8.62
CA ARG A 96 -15.21 -1.63 -7.16
C ARG A 96 -14.01 -1.09 -6.40
N VAL A 97 -14.24 -0.58 -5.18
CA VAL A 97 -13.16 -0.38 -4.21
C VAL A 97 -12.63 -1.76 -3.79
N PRO A 98 -11.37 -2.10 -4.05
CA PRO A 98 -10.86 -3.43 -3.76
C PRO A 98 -10.36 -3.55 -2.31
N ARG A 99 -10.52 -4.73 -1.73
CA ARG A 99 -9.76 -5.11 -0.54
C ARG A 99 -8.32 -5.34 -0.94
N PHE A 100 -7.38 -4.90 -0.10
CA PHE A 100 -5.96 -5.08 -0.41
C PHE A 100 -5.55 -6.56 -0.44
N ALA A 101 -6.22 -7.42 0.34
CA ALA A 101 -6.02 -8.87 0.28
C ALA A 101 -6.32 -9.45 -1.12
N ASP A 102 -7.40 -9.01 -1.76
CA ASP A 102 -7.78 -9.48 -3.09
C ASP A 102 -6.74 -9.04 -4.14
N LEU A 103 -6.21 -7.82 -4.04
CA LEU A 103 -5.12 -7.35 -4.91
C LEU A 103 -3.83 -8.13 -4.70
N LEU A 104 -3.45 -8.38 -3.44
CA LEU A 104 -2.23 -9.11 -3.12
C LEU A 104 -2.24 -10.54 -3.71
N ASP A 105 -3.41 -11.18 -3.65
CA ASP A 105 -3.66 -12.53 -4.18
C ASP A 105 -3.76 -12.51 -5.72
N ALA A 106 -4.39 -11.50 -6.32
CA ALA A 106 -4.53 -11.37 -7.78
C ALA A 106 -3.21 -11.09 -8.50
N PHE A 107 -2.25 -10.45 -7.82
CA PHE A 107 -0.95 -10.07 -8.38
C PHE A 107 0.22 -10.75 -7.64
N PRO A 108 0.33 -12.10 -7.65
CA PRO A 108 1.24 -12.86 -6.79
C PRO A 108 2.73 -12.66 -7.10
N ARG A 109 3.06 -12.06 -8.24
CA ARG A 109 4.44 -11.74 -8.64
C ARG A 109 4.79 -10.26 -8.45
N ALA A 110 3.79 -9.41 -8.19
CA ALA A 110 4.02 -7.99 -7.97
C ALA A 110 4.60 -7.75 -6.57
N ARG A 111 5.48 -6.75 -6.49
CA ARG A 111 5.93 -6.13 -5.24
C ARG A 111 5.13 -4.85 -5.02
N TRP A 112 4.79 -4.57 -3.77
CA TRP A 112 3.88 -3.50 -3.39
C TRP A 112 4.55 -2.51 -2.45
N ASN A 113 4.59 -1.25 -2.84
CA ASN A 113 4.79 -0.16 -1.90
C ASN A 113 3.41 0.25 -1.36
N VAL A 114 3.20 0.10 -0.06
CA VAL A 114 1.89 0.28 0.57
C VAL A 114 1.95 1.46 1.53
N ASP A 115 1.37 2.60 1.15
CA ASP A 115 1.26 3.76 2.05
C ASP A 115 0.11 3.57 3.03
N VAL A 116 0.45 3.38 4.31
CA VAL A 116 -0.54 3.23 5.37
C VAL A 116 -1.04 4.61 5.80
N LYS A 117 -2.26 4.95 5.40
CA LYS A 117 -2.85 6.29 5.65
C LYS A 117 -3.45 6.41 7.05
N ALA A 118 -4.10 5.37 7.54
CA ALA A 118 -4.76 5.34 8.85
C ALA A 118 -4.00 4.49 9.87
N GLU A 119 -4.05 4.87 11.15
CA GLU A 119 -3.43 4.07 12.23
C GLU A 119 -4.11 2.70 12.39
N SER A 120 -5.42 2.65 12.16
CA SER A 120 -6.23 1.42 12.18
C SER A 120 -5.79 0.41 11.11
N ALA A 121 -5.19 0.86 10.00
CA ALA A 121 -4.74 -0.01 8.91
C ALA A 121 -3.42 -0.72 9.18
N LEU A 122 -2.60 -0.24 10.13
CA LEU A 122 -1.27 -0.81 10.38
C LEU A 122 -1.33 -2.26 10.85
N GLY A 123 -2.18 -2.56 11.84
CA GLY A 123 -2.34 -3.91 12.39
C GLY A 123 -2.84 -4.91 11.34
N PRO A 124 -3.99 -4.63 10.67
CA PRO A 124 -4.53 -5.47 9.60
C PRO A 124 -3.54 -5.71 8.45
N LEU A 125 -2.76 -4.70 8.04
CA LEU A 125 -1.74 -4.88 7.02
C LEU A 125 -0.66 -5.87 7.48
N ILE A 126 -0.04 -5.65 8.65
CA ILE A 126 1.02 -6.55 9.16
C ILE A 126 0.50 -7.98 9.29
N GLU A 127 -0.73 -8.12 9.78
CA GLU A 127 -1.40 -9.41 9.91
C GLU A 127 -1.58 -10.10 8.55
N LEU A 128 -2.05 -9.36 7.54
CA LEU A 128 -2.18 -9.87 6.18
C LEU A 128 -0.83 -10.31 5.61
N VAL A 129 0.21 -9.49 5.75
CA VAL A 129 1.58 -9.82 5.30
C VAL A 129 2.08 -11.09 5.96
N ARG A 130 1.86 -11.25 7.27
CA ARG A 130 2.22 -12.46 8.02
C ARG A 130 1.47 -13.69 7.52
N ARG A 131 0.15 -13.61 7.35
CA ARG A 131 -0.68 -14.74 6.90
C ARG A 131 -0.36 -15.20 5.48
N ARG A 132 0.05 -14.27 4.61
CA ARG A 132 0.42 -14.57 3.20
C ARG A 132 1.93 -14.76 2.99
N ASP A 133 2.72 -14.71 4.07
CA ASP A 133 4.20 -14.69 4.04
C ASP A 133 4.76 -13.70 2.98
N ALA A 134 4.12 -12.53 2.86
CA ALA A 134 4.40 -11.59 1.77
C ALA A 134 5.52 -10.58 2.09
N TRP A 135 6.35 -10.85 3.09
CA TRP A 135 7.36 -9.93 3.61
C TRP A 135 8.30 -9.37 2.54
N ASP A 136 8.76 -10.24 1.65
CA ASP A 136 9.70 -9.92 0.56
C ASP A 136 9.06 -9.10 -0.57
N ARG A 137 7.72 -9.04 -0.57
CA ARG A 137 6.90 -8.38 -1.59
C ARG A 137 6.29 -7.08 -1.11
N ILE A 138 6.46 -6.69 0.16
CA ILE A 138 5.86 -5.49 0.72
C ILE A 138 6.93 -4.54 1.22
N CYS A 139 6.85 -3.29 0.77
CA CYS A 139 7.46 -2.15 1.44
C CYS A 139 6.35 -1.32 2.08
N LEU A 140 6.40 -1.19 3.40
CA LEU A 140 5.42 -0.39 4.13
C LEU A 140 5.88 1.08 4.17
N GLY A 141 5.09 1.95 3.57
CA GLY A 141 5.23 3.39 3.59
C GLY A 141 4.31 4.06 4.60
N SER A 142 4.70 5.25 5.06
CA SER A 142 3.83 6.17 5.79
C SER A 142 4.51 7.51 5.99
N PHE A 143 3.82 8.63 5.73
CA PHE A 143 4.30 9.97 6.08
C PHE A 143 4.48 10.17 7.60
N SER A 144 3.76 9.40 8.43
CA SER A 144 3.94 9.40 9.88
C SER A 144 5.15 8.56 10.29
N GLU A 145 6.21 9.22 10.78
CA GLU A 145 7.39 8.53 11.32
C GLU A 145 7.04 7.64 12.51
N ARG A 146 6.08 8.05 13.35
CA ARG A 146 5.59 7.25 14.47
C ARG A 146 5.02 5.91 13.98
N ARG A 147 4.29 5.92 12.87
CA ARG A 147 3.68 4.73 12.28
C ARG A 147 4.74 3.81 11.66
N VAL A 148 5.72 4.38 10.96
CA VAL A 148 6.87 3.62 10.43
C VAL A 148 7.65 2.95 11.57
N ALA A 149 7.96 3.70 12.64
CA ALA A 149 8.65 3.13 13.81
C ALA A 149 7.84 2.02 14.48
N ARG A 150 6.51 2.17 14.56
CA ARG A 150 5.61 1.13 15.09
C ARG A 150 5.59 -0.11 14.18
N ALA A 151 5.55 0.07 12.87
CA ALA A 151 5.63 -1.03 11.90
C ALA A 151 6.91 -1.85 12.10
N ARG A 152 8.08 -1.19 12.20
CA ARG A 152 9.37 -1.85 12.45
C ARG A 152 9.38 -2.65 13.77
N ARG A 153 8.77 -2.13 14.83
CA ARG A 153 8.65 -2.86 16.12
C ARG A 153 7.76 -4.09 16.03
N LEU A 154 6.66 -4.01 15.28
CA LEU A 154 5.68 -5.09 15.17
C LEU A 154 6.13 -6.20 14.21
N ALA A 155 6.80 -5.84 13.12
CA ALA A 155 7.17 -6.77 12.04
C ALA A 155 8.65 -7.19 12.06
N GLY A 156 9.50 -6.48 12.81
CA GLY A 156 10.93 -6.76 12.90
C GLY A 156 11.68 -6.46 11.59
N PRO A 157 12.91 -6.99 11.44
CA PRO A 157 13.82 -6.65 10.34
C PRO A 157 13.41 -7.24 8.97
N ARG A 158 12.43 -8.15 8.96
CA ARG A 158 11.97 -8.85 7.74
C ARG A 158 11.01 -8.00 6.90
N LEU A 159 10.51 -6.88 7.44
CA LEU A 159 9.65 -5.96 6.72
C LEU A 159 10.48 -4.79 6.16
N ALA A 160 10.47 -4.61 4.84
CA ALA A 160 10.93 -3.38 4.24
C ALA A 160 10.00 -2.21 4.63
N THR A 161 10.59 -1.07 4.94
CA THR A 161 9.85 0.16 5.25
C THR A 161 10.48 1.36 4.56
N SER A 162 9.66 2.33 4.14
CA SER A 162 10.15 3.66 3.80
C SER A 162 10.54 4.44 5.07
N LEU A 163 10.96 5.70 4.89
CA LEU A 163 11.02 6.67 5.98
C LEU A 163 9.71 7.45 6.05
N GLY A 164 9.36 7.95 7.24
CA GLY A 164 8.37 9.01 7.37
C GLY A 164 9.01 10.37 7.13
N THR A 165 8.21 11.44 7.26
CA THR A 165 8.65 12.81 6.95
C THR A 165 9.88 13.23 7.78
N GLY A 166 9.92 12.84 9.06
CA GLY A 166 11.04 13.15 9.95
C GLY A 166 12.33 12.44 9.55
N GLY A 167 12.27 11.14 9.24
CA GLY A 167 13.44 10.38 8.76
C GLY A 167 13.95 10.89 7.41
N ALA A 168 13.04 11.24 6.48
CA ALA A 168 13.40 11.80 5.18
C ALA A 168 14.11 13.16 5.31
N LEU A 169 13.62 14.03 6.20
CA LEU A 169 14.27 15.31 6.50
C LEU A 169 15.68 15.09 7.09
N ALA A 170 15.82 14.16 8.04
CA ALA A 170 17.10 13.88 8.66
C ALA A 170 18.18 13.41 7.66
N LEU A 171 17.80 12.75 6.55
CA LEU A 171 18.73 12.40 5.48
C LEU A 171 19.17 13.62 4.65
N ARG A 172 18.31 14.62 4.48
CA ARG A 172 18.63 15.85 3.72
C ARG A 172 19.47 16.85 4.50
N LEU A 173 19.52 16.72 5.82
CA LEU A 173 20.29 17.57 6.72
C LEU A 173 21.67 16.98 7.07
N ARG A 174 22.04 15.86 6.47
CA ARG A 174 23.38 15.25 6.53
C ARG A 174 24.19 15.69 5.32
#